data_AF-A0ABD0PFU9-F1
#
_entry.id   AF-A0ABD0PFU9-F1
#
_cell.length_a   1.000
_cell.length_b   1.000
_cell.length_c   1.000
_cell.angle_alpha   90.00
_cell.angle_beta   90.00
_cell.angle_gamma   90.00
#
_symmetry.space_group_name_H-M   'P 1'
#
loop_
_entity.id
_entity.type
_entity.pdbx_description
1 polymer ?
#
loop_
_entity_poly.entity_id
_entity_poly.type
_entity_poly.pdbx_seq_one_letter_code
_entity_poly.pdbx_strand_id
1 'polypeptide(L)' 'FQLSYEGNWTTVVCASYGSPMEMTLHHDESIVQVSGKYDSGYIFELMFVTSQGRSLKVGQPSGISFNFYPTHDG' A
#
# COMPACT_ATOMS: atom_id res chain seq x y z
N PHE A 1 8.67 -3.42 -3.03
CA PHE A 1 7.21 -3.56 -2.98
C PHE A 1 6.82 -4.88 -3.60
N GLN A 2 5.92 -5.61 -2.96
CA GLN A 2 5.39 -6.89 -3.42
C GLN A 2 3.92 -6.99 -3.00
N LEU A 3 3.14 -7.73 -3.79
CA LEU A 3 1.78 -8.12 -3.45
C LEU A 3 1.72 -9.65 -3.36
N SER A 4 0.82 -10.18 -2.53
CA SER A 4 0.55 -11.61 -2.44
C SER A 4 -0.84 -11.89 -2.96
N TYR A 5 -0.95 -12.81 -3.92
CA TYR A 5 -2.21 -13.31 -4.46
C TYR A 5 -2.30 -14.79 -4.14
N GLU A 6 -3.28 -15.18 -3.31
CA GLU A 6 -3.48 -16.58 -2.89
C GLU A 6 -2.21 -17.22 -2.30
N GLY A 7 -1.39 -16.44 -1.59
CA GLY A 7 -0.12 -16.89 -1.01
C GLY A 7 1.07 -16.86 -1.98
N ASN A 8 0.87 -16.51 -3.25
CA ASN A 8 1.94 -16.34 -4.22
C ASN A 8 2.39 -14.87 -4.27
N TRP A 9 3.64 -14.63 -3.91
CA TRP A 9 4.23 -13.31 -3.95
C TRP A 9 4.64 -12.90 -5.36
N THR A 10 4.34 -11.66 -5.74
CA THR A 10 4.89 -11.04 -6.96
C THR A 10 6.40 -10.88 -6.84
N THR A 11 7.09 -10.74 -7.98
CA THR A 11 8.50 -10.32 -7.99
C THR A 11 8.66 -8.99 -7.24
N VAL A 12 9.75 -8.85 -6.49
CA VAL A 12 10.11 -7.59 -5.84
C VAL A 12 10.30 -6.50 -6.89
N VAL A 13 9.59 -5.39 -6.74
CA VAL A 13 9.87 -4.15 -7.47
C VAL A 13 10.44 -3.09 -6.52
N CYS A 14 11.33 -2.24 -7.04
CA CYS A 14 12.12 -1.22 -6.33
C CYS A 14 13.38 -1.73 -5.61
N ALA A 15 14.24 -0.78 -5.22
CA ALA A 15 15.52 -1.03 -4.57
C ALA A 15 15.35 -1.61 -3.15
N SER A 16 16.28 -2.47 -2.75
CA SER A 16 16.35 -3.12 -1.43
C SER A 16 16.93 -2.18 -0.37
N TYR A 17 16.22 -1.10 -0.06
CA TYR A 17 16.59 -0.15 1.00
C TYR A 17 15.55 -0.14 2.13
N GLY A 18 16.03 -0.17 3.37
CA GLY A 18 15.20 -0.14 4.58
C GLY A 18 14.67 -1.51 5.01
N SER A 19 13.90 -1.51 6.09
CA SER A 19 13.24 -2.71 6.62
C SER A 19 11.87 -2.90 5.95
N PRO A 20 11.59 -4.08 5.36
CA PRO A 20 10.26 -4.38 4.83
C PRO A 20 9.19 -4.30 5.93
N MET A 21 8.03 -3.75 5.58
CA MET A 21 6.82 -3.80 6.38
C MET A 21 5.78 -4.61 5.61
N GLU A 22 5.07 -5.49 6.32
CA GLU A 22 4.13 -6.44 5.74
C GLU A 22 2.81 -6.41 6.50
N MET A 23 1.71 -6.58 5.78
CA MET A 23 0.38 -6.82 6.34
C MET A 23 -0.29 -7.93 5.55
N THR A 24 -0.64 -9.02 6.24
CA THR A 24 -1.48 -10.08 5.68
C THR A 24 -2.93 -9.73 5.92
N LEU A 25 -3.72 -9.74 4.84
CA LEU A 25 -5.17 -9.54 4.91
C LEU A 25 -5.85 -10.76 5.54
N HIS A 26 -6.89 -10.51 6.33
CA HIS A 26 -7.77 -11.56 6.84
C HIS A 26 -8.62 -12.14 5.71
N HIS A 27 -9.32 -13.25 5.99
CA HIS A 27 -10.33 -13.78 5.08
C HIS A 27 -11.39 -12.71 4.80
N ASP A 28 -11.76 -12.55 3.52
CA ASP A 28 -12.70 -11.53 3.00
C ASP A 28 -12.33 -10.07 3.31
N GLU A 29 -11.09 -9.79 3.69
CA GLU A 29 -10.62 -8.42 3.82
C GLU A 29 -10.07 -7.89 2.49
N SER A 30 -10.49 -6.68 2.14
CA SER A 30 -10.07 -6.00 0.91
C SER A 30 -9.48 -4.63 1.23
N ILE A 31 -8.64 -4.12 0.33
CA ILE A 31 -8.13 -2.75 0.40
C ILE A 31 -9.20 -1.83 -0.18
N VAL A 32 -9.67 -0.87 0.61
CA VAL A 32 -10.77 0.04 0.24
C VAL A 32 -10.30 1.49 0.02
N GLN A 33 -9.07 1.80 0.37
CA GLN A 33 -8.47 3.11 0.11
C GLN A 33 -6.95 2.97 0.02
N VAL A 34 -6.36 3.73 -0.91
CA VAL A 34 -4.92 3.91 -1.01
C VAL A 34 -4.63 5.40 -1.04
N SER A 35 -3.84 5.86 -0.08
CA SER A 35 -3.40 7.25 0.00
C SER A 35 -1.90 7.30 0.21
N GLY A 36 -1.32 8.49 0.09
CA GLY A 36 0.11 8.62 0.31
C GLY A 36 0.64 9.96 -0.14
N LYS A 37 1.96 10.01 -0.27
CA LYS A 37 2.69 11.19 -0.72
C LYS A 37 3.77 10.83 -1.73
N TYR A 38 3.94 11.69 -2.72
CA TYR A 38 4.96 11.54 -3.75
C TYR A 38 5.66 12.88 -4.00
N ASP A 39 6.89 12.81 -4.48
CA ASP A 39 7.66 13.96 -4.94
C ASP A 39 8.72 13.51 -5.95
N SER A 40 9.02 14.36 -6.93
CA SER A 40 10.14 14.18 -7.87
C SER A 40 10.19 12.81 -8.56
N GLY A 41 9.03 12.20 -8.83
CA GLY A 41 8.90 10.89 -9.47
C GLY A 41 9.02 9.68 -8.54
N TYR A 42 9.14 9.90 -7.22
CA TYR A 42 9.23 8.85 -6.21
C TYR A 42 8.06 8.89 -5.25
N ILE A 43 7.69 7.71 -4.74
CA ILE A 43 6.71 7.56 -3.66
C ILE A 43 7.47 7.66 -2.34
N PHE A 44 7.03 8.57 -1.47
CA PHE A 44 7.62 8.80 -0.15
C PHE A 44 6.79 8.18 0.98
N GLU A 45 5.46 8.15 0.83
CA GLU A 45 4.53 7.58 1.82
C GLU A 45 3.45 6.77 1.09
N LEU A 46 3.07 5.63 1.67
CA LEU A 46 1.87 4.88 1.31
C LEU A 46 1.09 4.51 2.56
N MET A 47 -0.23 4.61 2.46
CA MET A 47 -1.17 4.11 3.45
C MET A 47 -2.26 3.31 2.75
N PHE A 48 -2.36 2.04 3.11
CA PHE A 48 -3.45 1.15 2.74
C PHE A 48 -4.45 1.11 3.89
N VAL A 49 -5.73 1.30 3.58
CA VAL A 49 -6.83 1.09 4.54
C VAL A 49 -7.70 -0.04 4.04
N THR A 50 -8.10 -0.92 4.96
CA THR A 50 -8.87 -2.14 4.63
C THR A 50 -10.35 -2.01 4.99
N SER A 51 -11.17 -2.90 4.44
CA SER A 51 -12.61 -3.00 4.73
C SER A 51 -12.91 -3.29 6.21
N GLN A 52 -11.95 -3.82 6.97
CA GLN A 52 -12.05 -4.06 8.41
C GLN A 52 -11.52 -2.89 9.26
N GLY A 53 -11.20 -1.74 8.66
CA GLY A 53 -10.70 -0.56 9.36
C GLY A 53 -9.25 -0.66 9.82
N ARG A 54 -8.48 -1.66 9.37
CA ARG A 54 -7.04 -1.75 9.62
C ARG A 54 -6.29 -0.86 8.64
N SER A 55 -5.07 -0.49 8.99
CA SER A 55 -4.20 0.26 8.07
C SER A 55 -2.73 -0.15 8.16
N LEU A 56 -2.08 -0.15 7.01
CA LEU A 56 -0.63 -0.28 6.89
C LEU A 56 -0.08 1.03 6.33
N LYS A 57 0.75 1.71 7.12
CA LYS A 57 1.42 2.95 6.72
C LYS A 57 2.92 2.74 6.66
N VAL A 58 3.54 3.15 5.56
CA VAL A 58 4.99 3.03 5.32
C VAL A 58 5.56 4.31 4.73
N GLY A 59 6.85 4.56 4.98
CA GLY A 59 7.57 5.70 4.42
C GLY A 59 7.57 6.94 5.31
N GLN A 60 7.81 8.12 4.70
CA GLN A 60 7.97 9.41 5.37
C GLN A 60 6.93 10.41 4.86
N PRO A 61 6.35 11.27 5.73
CA PRO A 61 5.24 12.16 5.38
C PRO A 61 5.67 13.40 4.57
N SER A 62 6.44 13.22 3.49
CA SER A 62 7.00 14.27 2.64
C SER A 62 6.41 14.25 1.23
N GLY A 63 6.23 15.43 0.62
CA GLY A 63 5.72 15.58 -0.73
C GLY A 63 4.21 15.84 -0.84
N ILE A 64 3.71 15.74 -2.08
CA ILE A 64 2.34 16.04 -2.48
C ILE A 64 1.43 14.87 -2.12
N SER A 65 0.31 15.15 -1.47
CA SER A 65 -0.65 14.13 -1.06
C SER A 65 -1.52 13.65 -2.23
N PHE A 66 -1.86 12.37 -2.22
CA PHE A 66 -2.93 11.79 -3.02
C PHE A 66 -3.85 10.92 -2.16
N ASN A 67 -5.07 10.70 -2.63
CA ASN A 67 -6.04 9.86 -1.96
C ASN A 67 -6.98 9.20 -2.98
N PHE A 68 -6.95 7.88 -3.07
CA PHE A 68 -7.71 7.11 -4.04
C PHE A 68 -8.63 6.10 -3.36
N TYR A 69 -9.82 5.96 -3.96
CA TYR A 69 -10.86 5.02 -3.60
C TYR A 69 -11.27 4.22 -4.84
N PRO A 70 -11.73 2.97 -4.67
CA PRO A 70 -12.36 2.22 -5.75
C PRO A 70 -13.49 3.05 -6.37
N THR A 71 -13.53 3.13 -7.69
CA THR A 71 -14.58 3.85 -8.43
C THR A 71 -15.67 2.93 -8.98
N HIS A 72 -15.47 1.61 -8.86
CA HIS A 72 -16.40 0.57 -9.27
C HIS A 72 -16.41 -0.52 -8.19
N ASP A 73 -17.57 -1.13 -7.99
CA ASP A 73 -17.67 -2.33 -7.15
C ASP A 73 -16.98 -3.50 -7.86
N GLY A 74 -16.18 -4.25 -7.09
CA GLY A 74 -15.36 -5.38 -7.57
C GLY A 74 -16.14 -6.66 -7.79
#